data_AF-A0A0H3GSA8-F1
#
_entry.id   AF-A0A0H3GSA8-F1
#
_cell.length_a   1.000
_cell.length_b   1.000
_cell.length_c   1.000
_cell.angle_alpha   90.00
_cell.angle_beta   90.00
_cell.angle_gamma   90.00
#
_symmetry.space_group_name_H-M   'P 1'
#
loop_
_entity.id
_entity.type
_entity.pdbx_description
1 polymer ?
#
loop_
_entity_poly.entity_id
_entity_poly.type
_entity_poly.pdbx_seq_one_letter_code
_entity_poly.pdbx_strand_id
1 'polypeptide(L)'
;MMNNNNLQHNQFFTIEQDFSPEKITDAERLVMERFSHIYANWADEKNLSREAEELRVREIKGFKNILLSPWTLSDVTIEWDYWESVLRHRYKTQNGDGYVQIIWDRRGWLTDLLCAMKPVTRAEALTVCKWLLACDYFEERDSLFDRIILNLVGECEE
;
A
#
# COMPACT_ATOMS: atom_id res chain seq x y z
N MET A 1 -7.86 -18.75 15.21
CA MET A 1 -6.74 -19.39 14.47
C MET A 1 -6.39 -18.46 13.33
N MET A 2 -5.15 -17.96 13.27
CA MET A 2 -4.68 -17.21 12.11
C MET A 2 -4.66 -18.15 10.91
N ASN A 3 -5.29 -17.76 9.80
CA ASN A 3 -5.29 -18.55 8.58
C ASN A 3 -3.84 -18.62 8.03
N ASN A 4 -3.41 -19.75 7.47
CA ASN A 4 -2.04 -19.92 6.96
C ASN A 4 -1.65 -18.81 5.96
N ASN A 5 -2.63 -18.27 5.24
CA ASN A 5 -2.41 -17.21 4.27
C ASN A 5 -2.00 -15.88 4.92
N ASN A 6 -2.55 -15.52 6.09
CA ASN A 6 -2.17 -14.30 6.81
C ASN A 6 -0.73 -14.39 7.30
N LEU A 7 -0.31 -15.57 7.77
CA LEU A 7 1.07 -15.80 8.21
C LEU A 7 2.05 -15.60 7.05
N GLN A 8 1.74 -16.13 5.87
CA GLN A 8 2.57 -15.95 4.68
C GLN A 8 2.64 -14.49 4.23
N HIS A 9 1.52 -13.77 4.21
CA HIS A 9 1.48 -12.35 3.85
C HIS A 9 2.31 -11.51 4.84
N ASN A 10 2.09 -11.68 6.14
CA ASN A 10 2.79 -10.91 7.18
C ASN A 10 4.29 -11.20 7.23
N GLN A 11 4.70 -12.45 6.95
CA GLN A 11 6.13 -12.81 6.80
C GLN A 11 6.76 -12.18 5.56
N PHE A 12 6.00 -12.02 4.48
CA PHE A 12 6.49 -11.40 3.26
C PHE A 12 6.68 -9.89 3.41
N PHE A 13 5.81 -9.23 4.19
CA PHE A 13 5.80 -7.78 4.44
C PHE A 13 6.21 -7.42 5.88
N THR A 14 7.33 -7.96 6.37
CA THR A 14 7.80 -7.67 7.73
C THR A 14 8.71 -6.42 7.77
N ILE A 15 8.45 -5.50 8.72
CA ILE A 15 9.25 -4.28 8.91
C ILE A 15 10.65 -4.57 9.49
N GLU A 16 10.84 -5.74 10.11
CA GLU A 16 12.14 -6.21 10.62
C GLU A 16 13.15 -6.53 9.50
N GLN A 17 12.77 -6.42 8.23
CA GLN A 17 13.72 -6.54 7.14
C GLN A 17 14.74 -5.40 7.19
N ASP A 18 16.02 -5.76 7.04
CA ASP A 18 17.12 -4.81 7.01
C ASP A 18 17.04 -3.94 5.75
N PHE A 19 16.45 -2.74 5.90
CA PHE A 19 16.37 -1.72 4.86
C PHE A 19 17.72 -0.99 4.73
N SER A 20 18.73 -1.68 4.23
CA SER A 20 19.98 -1.04 3.83
C SER A 20 19.87 -0.48 2.40
N PRO A 21 20.61 0.57 2.02
CA PRO A 21 20.64 1.07 0.65
C PRO A 21 21.03 0.02 -0.40
N GLU A 22 21.77 -1.01 0.01
CA GLU A 22 22.30 -2.07 -0.86
C GLU A 22 21.37 -3.28 -0.99
N LYS A 23 20.41 -3.43 -0.06
CA LYS A 23 19.51 -4.58 -0.01
C LYS A 23 18.08 -4.14 -0.34
N ILE A 24 17.59 -4.60 -1.49
CA ILE A 24 16.16 -4.59 -1.79
C ILE A 24 15.51 -5.84 -1.22
N THR A 25 14.30 -5.66 -0.70
CA THR A 25 13.44 -6.73 -0.21
C THR A 25 12.85 -7.53 -1.38
N ASP A 26 12.26 -8.69 -1.08
CA ASP A 26 11.69 -9.54 -2.14
C ASP A 26 10.45 -8.91 -2.79
N ALA A 27 9.63 -8.15 -2.06
CA ALA A 27 8.52 -7.42 -2.63
C ALA A 27 8.99 -6.30 -3.57
N GLU A 28 9.99 -5.50 -3.14
CA GLU A 28 10.64 -4.49 -3.98
C GLU A 28 11.18 -5.13 -5.27
N ARG A 29 11.91 -6.25 -5.15
CA ARG A 29 12.50 -6.98 -6.29
C ARG A 29 11.44 -7.42 -7.30
N LEU A 30 10.37 -8.08 -6.86
CA LEU A 30 9.31 -8.56 -7.76
C LEU A 30 8.67 -7.41 -8.55
N VAL A 31 8.44 -6.27 -7.89
CA VAL A 31 7.86 -5.10 -8.55
C VAL A 31 8.84 -4.50 -9.55
N MET A 32 10.10 -4.31 -9.18
CA MET A 32 11.12 -3.75 -10.07
C MET A 32 11.36 -4.63 -11.30
N GLU A 33 11.48 -5.94 -11.12
CA GLU A 33 11.70 -6.89 -12.23
C GLU A 33 10.55 -6.83 -13.25
N ARG A 34 9.31 -6.67 -12.77
CA ARG A 34 8.14 -6.70 -13.65
C ARG A 34 7.80 -5.34 -14.25
N PHE A 35 8.00 -4.25 -13.52
CA PHE A 35 7.41 -2.93 -13.86
C PHE A 35 8.42 -1.79 -13.98
N SER A 36 9.72 -1.99 -13.74
CA SER A 36 10.74 -0.93 -13.87
C SER A 36 10.69 -0.21 -15.22
N HIS A 37 10.44 -0.93 -16.31
CA HIS A 37 10.30 -0.35 -17.66
C HIS A 37 9.13 0.64 -17.78
N ILE A 38 8.05 0.44 -17.02
CA ILE A 38 6.97 1.42 -16.94
C ILE A 38 7.52 2.65 -16.23
N TYR A 39 8.06 2.51 -15.03
CA TYR A 39 8.50 3.66 -14.23
C TYR A 39 9.70 4.44 -14.79
N ALA A 40 10.57 3.81 -15.57
CA ALA A 40 11.68 4.48 -16.25
C ALA A 40 11.16 5.55 -17.22
N ASN A 41 10.14 5.23 -18.01
CA ASN A 41 9.49 6.19 -18.90
C ASN A 41 8.78 7.31 -18.12
N TRP A 42 8.27 6.99 -16.92
CA TRP A 42 7.58 7.95 -16.07
C TRP A 42 8.51 8.96 -15.40
N ALA A 43 9.74 8.56 -15.07
CA ALA A 43 10.72 9.44 -14.45
C ALA A 43 11.16 10.58 -15.39
N ASP A 44 11.20 10.31 -16.69
CA ASP A 44 11.57 11.30 -17.72
C ASP A 44 10.43 12.27 -18.05
N GLU A 45 9.18 11.86 -17.81
CA GLU A 45 7.98 12.65 -18.15
C GLU A 45 7.44 13.42 -16.93
N LYS A 46 8.10 14.53 -16.57
CA LYS A 46 7.68 15.41 -15.46
C LYS A 46 6.24 15.98 -15.55
N ASN A 47 5.52 15.72 -16.63
CA ASN A 47 4.13 16.15 -16.87
C ASN A 47 3.33 15.04 -17.55
N LEU A 48 3.19 13.88 -16.90
CA LEU A 48 2.24 12.88 -17.36
C LEU A 48 0.83 13.43 -17.29
N SER A 49 0.09 13.29 -18.39
CA SER A 49 -1.33 13.63 -18.39
C SER A 49 -2.05 12.73 -17.38
N ARG A 50 -3.15 13.25 -16.80
CA ARG A 50 -4.04 12.45 -15.96
C ARG A 50 -4.42 11.12 -16.64
N GLU A 51 -4.57 11.13 -17.97
CA GLU A 51 -4.87 9.94 -18.77
C GLU A 51 -3.77 8.88 -18.72
N ALA A 52 -2.50 9.30 -18.79
CA ALA A 52 -1.37 8.37 -18.65
C ALA A 52 -1.35 7.76 -17.24
N GLU A 53 -1.66 8.56 -16.22
CA GLU A 53 -1.66 8.09 -14.82
C GLU A 53 -2.78 7.08 -14.59
N GLU A 54 -3.98 7.39 -15.06
CA GLU A 54 -5.11 6.48 -15.04
C GLU A 54 -4.81 5.18 -15.79
N LEU A 55 -4.11 5.24 -16.93
CA LEU A 55 -3.70 4.06 -17.67
C LEU A 55 -2.70 3.21 -16.88
N ARG A 56 -1.66 3.83 -16.29
CA ARG A 56 -0.66 3.15 -15.45
C ARG A 56 -1.33 2.45 -14.27
N VAL A 57 -2.14 3.17 -13.50
CA VAL A 57 -2.86 2.62 -12.34
C VAL A 57 -3.74 1.44 -12.75
N ARG A 58 -4.44 1.56 -13.89
CA ARG A 58 -5.29 0.49 -14.44
C ARG A 58 -4.51 -0.73 -14.90
N GLU A 59 -3.32 -0.55 -15.46
CA GLU A 59 -2.48 -1.65 -15.93
C GLU A 59 -1.83 -2.38 -14.75
N ILE A 60 -1.24 -1.61 -13.82
CA ILE A 60 -0.48 -2.12 -12.69
C ILE A 60 -1.39 -2.75 -11.63
N LYS A 61 -2.58 -2.18 -11.40
CA LYS A 61 -3.59 -2.66 -10.43
C LYS A 61 -2.99 -2.90 -9.04
N GLY A 62 -2.11 -1.99 -8.61
CA GLY A 62 -1.37 -2.09 -7.36
C GLY A 62 -0.55 -3.37 -7.23
N PHE A 63 -0.03 -3.93 -8.31
CA PHE A 63 0.81 -5.15 -8.31
C PHE A 63 0.14 -6.41 -7.76
N LYS A 64 -1.19 -6.44 -7.65
CA LYS A 64 -1.93 -7.56 -7.04
C LYS A 64 -1.74 -8.92 -7.74
N ASN A 65 -1.20 -8.92 -8.96
CA ASN A 65 -0.92 -10.14 -9.72
C ASN A 65 0.46 -10.74 -9.42
N ILE A 66 1.35 -10.01 -8.75
CA ILE A 66 2.72 -10.46 -8.43
C ILE A 66 3.01 -10.45 -6.92
N LEU A 67 2.35 -9.56 -6.17
CA LEU A 67 2.47 -9.50 -4.72
C LEU A 67 1.35 -10.31 -4.05
N LEU A 68 1.61 -10.80 -2.84
CA LEU A 68 0.59 -11.45 -2.02
C LEU A 68 -0.57 -10.47 -1.77
N SER A 69 -1.79 -11.00 -1.75
CA SER A 69 -2.99 -10.23 -1.42
C SER A 69 -3.22 -10.26 0.09
N PRO A 70 -3.49 -9.11 0.74
CA PRO A 70 -3.99 -9.07 2.11
C PRO A 70 -5.32 -9.82 2.23
N TRP A 71 -5.50 -10.58 3.31
CA TRP A 71 -6.74 -11.33 3.57
C TRP A 71 -7.65 -10.62 4.57
N THR A 72 -7.08 -9.74 5.40
CA THR A 72 -7.82 -8.95 6.39
C THR A 72 -7.33 -7.52 6.41
N LEU A 73 -8.07 -6.62 7.07
CA LEU A 73 -7.64 -5.22 7.19
C LEU A 73 -6.35 -5.10 8.02
N SER A 74 -6.11 -6.01 8.96
CA SER A 74 -4.83 -6.07 9.70
C SER A 74 -3.65 -6.35 8.77
N ASP A 75 -3.82 -7.27 7.80
CA ASP A 75 -2.79 -7.55 6.79
C ASP A 75 -2.53 -6.28 5.93
N VAL A 76 -3.59 -5.53 5.60
CA VAL A 76 -3.48 -4.26 4.85
C VAL A 76 -2.65 -3.23 5.63
N THR A 77 -2.90 -3.06 6.94
CA THR A 77 -2.13 -2.10 7.76
C THR A 77 -0.67 -2.52 7.93
N ILE A 78 -0.39 -3.82 8.08
CA ILE A 78 0.98 -4.35 8.17
C ILE A 78 1.75 -4.05 6.88
N GLU A 79 1.14 -4.34 5.73
CA GLU A 79 1.77 -4.07 4.45
C GLU A 79 1.94 -2.56 4.19
N TRP A 80 0.98 -1.74 4.62
CA TRP A 80 1.11 -0.30 4.52
C TRP A 80 2.34 0.22 5.27
N ASP A 81 2.51 -0.18 6.53
CA ASP A 81 3.63 0.23 7.36
C ASP A 81 4.97 -0.26 6.78
N TYR A 82 4.98 -1.45 6.17
CA TYR A 82 6.12 -1.95 5.41
C TYR A 82 6.48 -1.01 4.25
N TRP A 83 5.52 -0.63 3.39
CA TRP A 83 5.80 0.25 2.25
C TRP A 83 6.15 1.68 2.66
N GLU A 84 5.60 2.16 3.77
CA GLU A 84 5.97 3.44 4.37
C GLU A 84 7.42 3.40 4.92
N SER A 85 7.83 2.28 5.51
CA SER A 85 9.23 2.06 5.88
C SER A 85 10.14 2.05 4.64
N VAL A 86 9.78 1.31 3.58
CA VAL A 86 10.50 1.32 2.30
C VAL A 86 10.63 2.75 1.78
N LEU A 87 9.53 3.50 1.73
CA LEU A 87 9.53 4.89 1.25
C LEU A 87 10.51 5.75 2.04
N ARG A 88 10.50 5.69 3.37
CA ARG A 88 11.40 6.50 4.22
C ARG A 88 12.88 6.22 3.94
N HIS A 89 13.24 4.98 3.61
CA HIS A 89 14.61 4.60 3.28
C HIS A 89 14.96 4.96 1.84
N ARG A 90 14.09 4.66 0.87
CA ARG A 90 14.36 4.89 -0.57
C ARG A 90 14.22 6.34 -0.99
N TYR A 91 13.38 7.14 -0.34
CA TYR A 91 13.23 8.55 -0.66
C TYR A 91 14.54 9.36 -0.51
N LYS A 92 15.53 8.86 0.23
CA LYS A 92 16.83 9.53 0.33
C LYS A 92 17.81 9.11 -0.76
N THR A 93 17.69 7.91 -1.30
CA THR A 93 18.69 7.29 -2.20
C THR A 93 18.20 7.09 -3.63
N GLN A 94 16.88 7.05 -3.82
CA GLN A 94 16.16 6.69 -5.05
C GLN A 94 14.98 7.64 -5.28
N ASN A 95 15.09 8.90 -4.84
CA ASN A 95 14.07 9.91 -5.18
C ASN A 95 14.37 10.48 -6.55
N GLY A 96 13.64 10.00 -7.57
CA GLY A 96 13.71 10.51 -8.95
C GLY A 96 13.86 9.45 -10.05
N ASP A 97 14.02 8.18 -9.69
CA ASP A 97 14.09 7.03 -10.63
C ASP A 97 12.71 6.36 -10.85
N GLY A 98 11.63 7.02 -10.45
CA GLY A 98 10.28 6.46 -10.46
C GLY A 98 9.99 5.48 -9.32
N TYR A 99 10.95 5.18 -8.45
CA TYR A 99 10.78 4.22 -7.34
C TYR A 99 9.74 4.68 -6.32
N VAL A 100 9.68 5.97 -6.04
CA VAL A 100 8.65 6.54 -5.16
C VAL A 100 7.25 6.30 -5.74
N GLN A 101 7.12 6.34 -7.07
CA GLN A 101 5.84 6.15 -7.74
C GLN A 101 5.34 4.70 -7.65
N ILE A 102 6.24 3.71 -7.65
CA ILE A 102 5.92 2.31 -7.34
C ILE A 102 5.17 2.22 -6.02
N ILE A 103 5.71 2.86 -4.99
CA ILE A 103 5.15 2.79 -3.63
C ILE A 103 3.77 3.45 -3.60
N TRP A 104 3.59 4.58 -4.29
CA TRP A 104 2.31 5.27 -4.37
C TRP A 104 1.23 4.44 -5.06
N ASP A 105 1.56 3.72 -6.13
CA ASP A 105 0.60 2.85 -6.80
C ASP A 105 0.14 1.68 -5.92
N ARG A 106 1.04 1.09 -5.13
CA ARG A 106 0.65 0.05 -4.17
C ARG A 106 -0.18 0.64 -3.04
N ARG A 107 0.17 1.81 -2.51
CA ARG A 107 -0.61 2.51 -1.47
C ARG A 107 -2.03 2.86 -1.94
N GLY A 108 -2.19 3.30 -3.19
CA GLY A 108 -3.52 3.54 -3.77
C GLY A 108 -4.40 2.29 -3.70
N TRP A 109 -3.85 1.14 -4.08
CA TRP A 109 -4.57 -0.12 -3.99
C TRP A 109 -4.87 -0.57 -2.56
N LEU A 110 -3.93 -0.43 -1.62
CA LEU A 110 -4.17 -0.72 -0.19
C LEU A 110 -5.24 0.21 0.40
N THR A 111 -5.27 1.47 -0.03
CA THR A 111 -6.30 2.44 0.33
C THR A 111 -7.69 2.00 -0.15
N ASP A 112 -7.79 1.51 -1.38
CA ASP A 112 -9.03 0.95 -1.91
C ASP A 112 -9.51 -0.26 -1.08
N LEU A 113 -8.58 -1.11 -0.62
CA LEU A 113 -8.90 -2.21 0.28
C LEU A 113 -9.41 -1.71 1.64
N LEU A 114 -8.79 -0.69 2.24
CA LEU A 114 -9.26 -0.07 3.49
C LEU A 114 -10.70 0.45 3.37
N CYS A 115 -11.10 0.93 2.18
CA CYS A 115 -12.45 1.41 1.94
C CYS A 115 -13.48 0.29 1.69
N ALA A 116 -13.06 -0.87 1.20
CA ALA A 116 -13.97 -1.90 0.66
C ALA A 116 -14.00 -3.21 1.45
N MET A 117 -12.88 -3.62 2.05
CA MET A 117 -12.78 -4.88 2.79
C MET A 117 -13.41 -4.72 4.18
N LYS A 118 -14.34 -5.60 4.54
CA LYS A 118 -14.95 -5.56 5.89
C LYS A 118 -13.99 -6.15 6.93
N PRO A 119 -13.95 -5.57 8.15
CA PRO A 119 -13.21 -6.17 9.25
C PRO A 119 -13.77 -7.56 9.59
N VAL A 120 -12.89 -8.53 9.82
CA VAL A 120 -13.24 -9.91 10.18
C VAL A 120 -13.84 -9.97 11.59
N THR A 121 -13.40 -9.07 12.48
CA THR A 121 -13.90 -8.97 13.85
C THR A 121 -13.99 -7.51 14.28
N ARG A 122 -14.81 -7.22 15.31
CA ARG A 122 -14.83 -5.90 15.95
C ARG A 122 -13.47 -5.51 16.54
N ALA A 123 -12.71 -6.48 17.03
CA ALA A 123 -11.37 -6.24 17.56
C ALA A 123 -10.41 -5.76 16.44
N GLU A 124 -10.47 -6.38 15.26
CA GLU A 124 -9.75 -5.90 14.08
C GLU A 124 -10.18 -4.48 13.70
N ALA A 125 -11.50 -4.22 13.62
CA ALA A 125 -12.02 -2.89 13.29
C ALA A 125 -11.45 -1.80 14.23
N LEU A 126 -11.42 -2.07 15.55
CA LEU A 126 -10.86 -1.17 16.54
C LEU A 126 -9.34 -0.99 16.39
N THR A 127 -8.60 -2.06 16.11
CA THR A 127 -7.15 -1.99 15.86
C THR A 127 -6.84 -1.14 14.64
N VAL A 128 -7.55 -1.36 13.54
CA VAL A 128 -7.37 -0.60 12.29
C VAL A 128 -7.80 0.85 12.47
N CYS A 129 -8.87 1.12 13.24
CA CYS A 129 -9.29 2.48 13.56
C CYS A 129 -8.22 3.24 14.37
N LYS A 130 -7.60 2.59 15.37
CA LYS A 130 -6.47 3.18 16.11
C LYS A 130 -5.25 3.43 15.23
N TRP A 131 -4.95 2.50 14.33
CA TRP A 131 -3.88 2.66 13.35
C TRP A 131 -4.15 3.85 12.41
N LEU A 132 -5.38 3.96 11.90
CA LEU A 132 -5.81 5.04 11.00
C LEU A 132 -5.66 6.41 11.67
N LEU A 133 -6.09 6.53 12.92
CA LEU A 133 -5.96 7.76 13.72
C LEU A 133 -4.50 8.13 14.05
N ALA A 134 -3.57 7.19 13.95
CA ALA A 134 -2.14 7.42 14.14
C ALA A 134 -1.38 7.61 12.81
N CYS A 135 -2.08 7.55 11.67
CA CYS A 135 -1.47 7.61 10.35
C CYS A 135 -1.65 9.00 9.74
N ASP A 136 -0.57 9.80 9.75
CA ASP A 136 -0.55 11.18 9.23
C ASP A 136 -1.02 11.32 7.77
N TYR A 137 -0.95 10.24 6.96
CA TYR A 137 -1.30 10.29 5.53
C TYR A 137 -2.76 10.65 5.25
N PHE A 138 -3.66 10.25 6.15
CA PHE A 138 -5.10 10.41 5.92
C PHE A 138 -5.68 11.69 6.51
N GLU A 139 -4.93 12.44 7.32
CA GLU A 139 -5.41 13.64 8.00
C GLU A 139 -5.89 14.73 7.04
N GLU A 140 -5.23 14.90 5.89
CA GLU A 140 -5.61 15.91 4.88
C GLU A 140 -6.62 15.38 3.84
N ARG A 141 -7.13 14.15 4.01
CA ARG A 141 -7.94 13.44 3.00
C ARG A 141 -9.33 13.13 3.54
N ASP A 142 -10.05 14.15 4.02
CA ASP A 142 -11.37 14.04 4.69
C ASP A 142 -12.30 13.00 4.07
N SER A 143 -12.60 13.13 2.77
CA SER A 143 -13.52 12.19 2.09
C SER A 143 -13.06 10.73 2.07
N LEU A 144 -11.74 10.50 2.07
CA LEU A 144 -11.17 9.16 2.11
C LEU A 144 -11.14 8.63 3.54
N PHE A 145 -10.76 9.48 4.49
CA PHE A 145 -10.81 9.17 5.91
C PHE A 145 -12.22 8.75 6.33
N ASP A 146 -13.24 9.53 5.96
CA ASP A 146 -14.65 9.26 6.22
C ASP A 146 -15.09 7.91 5.66
N ARG A 147 -14.70 7.58 4.42
CA ARG A 147 -15.02 6.29 3.78
C ARG A 147 -14.41 5.12 4.53
N ILE A 148 -13.16 5.22 4.99
CA ILE A 148 -12.52 4.16 5.77
C ILE A 148 -13.21 4.03 7.13
N ILE A 149 -13.52 5.14 7.80
CA ILE A 149 -14.24 5.13 9.08
C ILE A 149 -15.60 4.45 8.93
N LEU A 150 -16.41 4.85 7.94
CA LEU A 150 -17.72 4.23 7.66
C LEU A 150 -17.59 2.74 7.35
N ASN A 151 -16.53 2.34 6.64
CA ASN A 151 -16.28 0.92 6.40
C ASN A 151 -15.96 0.15 7.69
N LEU A 152 -15.21 0.76 8.62
CA LEU A 152 -14.79 0.15 9.89
C LEU A 152 -15.92 0.08 10.94
N VAL A 153 -16.69 1.16 11.09
CA VAL A 153 -17.76 1.26 12.10
C VAL A 153 -19.10 0.70 11.61
N GLY A 154 -19.25 0.56 10.29
CA GLY A 154 -20.53 0.32 9.63
C GLY A 154 -21.25 1.64 9.32
N GLU A 155 -22.08 1.63 8.28
CA GLU A 155 -23.01 2.74 8.02
C GLU A 155 -24.10 2.71 9.09
N CYS A 156 -24.42 3.87 9.68
CA CYS A 156 -25.63 4.01 10.49
C CYS A 156 -26.85 3.91 9.56
N GLU A 157 -27.87 3.15 9.96
CA GLU A 157 -29.18 3.22 9.31
C GLU A 157 -29.75 4.65 9.50
N GLU A 158 -30.32 5.23 8.44
CA GLU A 158 -31.06 6.51 8.50
C GLU A 158 -32.39 6.38 9.26
#